data_AF-K0NCG6-F1
#
_entry.id   AF-K0NCG6-F1
#
_cell.length_a   1.000
_cell.length_b   1.000
_cell.length_c   1.000
_cell.angle_alpha   90.00
_cell.angle_beta   90.00
_cell.angle_gamma   90.00
#
_symmetry.space_group_name_H-M   'P 1'
#
loop_
_entity.id
_entity.type
_entity.pdbx_description
1 polymer ?
#
loop_
_entity_poly.entity_id
_entity_poly.type
_entity_poly.pdbx_seq_one_letter_code
_entity_poly.pdbx_strand_id
1 'polypeptide(L)'
;MVWKGLEKALTLAMAEMYVQGVSTRKVTSVLKKLCGLGISSTQVSNASKLLDEELEKWRNRPIGRINYLQLDARYEKVRQDGMVLSCAVLVATGVYGRWKENGTWDQCVFE
;
A
#
# COMPACT_ATOMS: atom_id res chain seq x y z
N MET A 1 1.52 -31.85 2.11
CA MET A 1 2.45 -30.68 2.12
C MET A 1 2.06 -29.57 1.14
N VAL A 2 0.83 -29.55 0.59
CA VAL A 2 0.36 -28.58 -0.43
C VAL A 2 -0.32 -27.33 0.17
N TRP A 3 -0.77 -27.40 1.44
CA TRP A 3 -1.56 -26.36 2.10
C TRP A 3 -0.81 -25.05 2.42
N LYS A 4 0.47 -25.11 2.83
CA LYS A 4 1.23 -23.90 3.22
C LYS A 4 1.56 -22.95 2.06
N GLY A 5 1.54 -23.44 0.81
CA GLY A 5 1.81 -22.62 -0.38
C GLY A 5 0.60 -21.79 -0.79
N LEU A 6 -0.60 -22.38 -0.70
CA LEU A 6 -1.85 -21.72 -1.09
C LEU A 6 -2.19 -20.55 -0.16
N GLU A 7 -2.01 -20.71 1.15
CA GLU A 7 -2.25 -19.65 2.14
C GLU A 7 -1.37 -18.41 1.90
N LYS A 8 -0.09 -18.63 1.55
CA LYS A 8 0.83 -17.54 1.21
C LYS A 8 0.47 -16.86 -0.09
N ALA A 9 0.18 -17.62 -1.14
CA ALA A 9 -0.22 -17.07 -2.43
C ALA A 9 -1.51 -16.23 -2.33
N LEU A 10 -2.47 -16.71 -1.53
CA LEU A 10 -3.73 -16.02 -1.29
C LEU A 10 -3.54 -14.73 -0.48
N THR A 11 -2.68 -14.76 0.53
CA THR A 11 -2.34 -13.57 1.33
C THR A 11 -1.63 -12.52 0.49
N LEU A 12 -0.70 -12.92 -0.39
CA LEU A 12 -0.02 -12.02 -1.33
C LEU A 12 -1.00 -11.41 -2.32
N ALA A 13 -1.90 -12.21 -2.91
CA ALA A 13 -2.92 -11.70 -3.82
C ALA A 13 -3.87 -10.72 -3.11
N MET A 14 -4.23 -10.97 -1.85
CA MET A 14 -5.02 -10.03 -1.05
C MET A 14 -4.25 -8.73 -0.78
N ALA A 15 -2.97 -8.80 -0.45
CA ALA A 15 -2.12 -7.62 -0.24
C ALA A 15 -1.95 -6.81 -1.52
N GLU A 16 -1.72 -7.46 -2.66
CA GLU A 16 -1.63 -6.80 -3.97
C GLU A 16 -2.94 -6.09 -4.32
N MET A 17 -4.09 -6.77 -4.14
CA MET A 17 -5.40 -6.16 -4.33
C MET A 17 -5.63 -4.97 -3.40
N TYR A 18 -5.17 -5.04 -2.16
CA TYR A 18 -5.27 -3.94 -1.20
C TYR A 18 -4.45 -2.72 -1.66
N VAL A 19 -3.20 -2.93 -2.08
CA VAL A 19 -2.32 -1.88 -2.62
C VAL A 19 -2.90 -1.26 -3.90
N GLN A 20 -3.56 -2.07 -4.74
CA GLN A 20 -4.25 -1.59 -5.95
C GLN A 20 -5.58 -0.87 -5.66
N GLY A 21 -5.98 -0.71 -4.39
CA GLY A 21 -7.21 -0.01 -4.01
C GLY A 21 -8.49 -0.82 -4.32
N VAL A 22 -8.39 -2.15 -4.46
CA VAL A 22 -9.54 -3.01 -4.63
C VAL A 22 -10.30 -3.08 -3.31
N SER A 23 -11.57 -2.67 -3.31
CA SER A 23 -12.39 -2.70 -2.10
C SER A 23 -12.48 -4.12 -1.52
N THR A 24 -12.52 -4.24 -0.20
CA THR A 24 -12.60 -5.52 0.54
C THR A 24 -13.79 -6.39 0.08
N ARG A 25 -14.89 -5.75 -0.33
CA ARG A 25 -16.07 -6.42 -0.92
C ARG A 25 -15.75 -7.03 -2.28
N LYS A 26 -15.00 -6.30 -3.12
CA LYS A 26 -14.57 -6.78 -4.43
C LYS A 26 -13.55 -7.90 -4.31
N VAL A 27 -12.60 -7.82 -3.37
CA VAL A 27 -11.68 -8.92 -3.03
C VAL A 27 -12.46 -10.20 -2.66
N THR A 28 -13.41 -10.09 -1.73
CA THR A 28 -14.28 -11.21 -1.32
C THR A 28 -14.99 -11.84 -2.52
N SER A 29 -15.52 -11.01 -3.43
CA SER A 29 -16.22 -11.49 -4.63
C SER A 29 -15.30 -12.21 -5.63
N VAL A 30 -14.05 -11.75 -5.77
CA VAL A 30 -13.05 -12.35 -6.67
C VAL A 30 -12.58 -13.68 -6.11
N LEU A 31 -12.26 -13.75 -4.82
CA LEU A 31 -11.81 -14.98 -4.16
C LEU A 31 -12.88 -16.07 -4.15
N LYS A 32 -14.15 -15.69 -3.96
CA LYS A 32 -15.29 -16.62 -4.07
C LYS A 32 -15.42 -17.21 -5.48
N LYS A 33 -15.20 -16.40 -6.53
CA LYS A 33 -15.29 -16.85 -7.93
C LYS A 33 -14.10 -17.71 -8.35
N LEU A 34 -12.89 -17.37 -7.92
CA LEU A 34 -11.66 -18.04 -8.36
C LEU A 34 -11.41 -19.36 -7.61
N CYS A 35 -11.71 -19.43 -6.31
CA CYS A 35 -11.29 -20.56 -5.49
C CYS A 35 -12.46 -21.34 -4.86
N GLY A 36 -13.71 -20.91 -5.05
CA GLY A 36 -14.88 -21.48 -4.36
C GLY A 36 -14.82 -21.35 -2.82
N LEU A 37 -13.78 -20.69 -2.30
CA LEU A 37 -13.51 -20.52 -0.88
C LEU A 37 -14.40 -19.40 -0.34
N GLY A 38 -15.17 -19.73 0.70
CA GLY A 38 -15.96 -18.78 1.47
C GLY A 38 -15.07 -17.94 2.38
N ILE A 39 -14.24 -17.07 1.82
CA ILE A 39 -13.57 -16.04 2.62
C ILE A 39 -14.63 -15.01 3.03
N SER A 40 -14.78 -14.81 4.33
CA SER A 40 -15.68 -13.79 4.86
C SER A 40 -15.07 -12.39 4.70
N SER A 41 -15.92 -11.38 4.58
CA SER A 41 -15.50 -9.98 4.63
C SER A 41 -14.74 -9.64 5.91
N THR A 42 -15.05 -10.31 7.02
CA THR A 42 -14.34 -10.18 8.31
C THR A 42 -12.90 -10.66 8.22
N GLN A 43 -12.64 -11.79 7.54
CA GLN A 43 -11.28 -12.28 7.33
C GLN A 43 -10.47 -11.33 6.45
N VAL A 44 -11.09 -10.80 5.38
CA VAL A 44 -10.45 -9.77 4.54
C VAL A 44 -10.13 -8.51 5.35
N SER A 45 -11.09 -8.04 6.16
CA SER A 45 -10.88 -6.86 7.00
C SER A 45 -9.79 -7.07 8.04
N ASN A 46 -9.71 -8.24 8.68
CA ASN A 46 -8.66 -8.55 9.63
C ASN A 46 -7.28 -8.61 8.94
N ALA A 47 -7.19 -9.18 7.74
CA ALA A 47 -5.96 -9.18 6.96
C ALA A 47 -5.54 -7.75 6.55
N SER A 48 -6.50 -6.90 6.15
CA SER A 48 -6.23 -5.48 5.88
C SER A 48 -5.70 -4.74 7.10
N LYS A 49 -6.23 -5.01 8.30
CA LYS A 49 -5.74 -4.37 9.55
C LYS A 49 -4.26 -4.69 9.81
N LEU A 50 -3.83 -5.93 9.54
CA LEU A 50 -2.41 -6.28 9.68
C LEU A 50 -1.52 -5.50 8.69
N LEU A 51 -2.04 -5.22 7.48
CA LEU A 51 -1.35 -4.35 6.53
C LEU A 51 -1.34 -2.90 7.01
N ASP A 52 -2.43 -2.42 7.60
CA ASP A 52 -2.51 -1.07 8.18
C ASP A 52 -1.47 -0.86 9.28
N GLU A 53 -1.26 -1.86 10.15
CA GLU A 53 -0.21 -1.81 11.18
C GLU A 53 1.20 -1.70 10.58
N GLU A 54 1.47 -2.43 9.49
CA GLU A 54 2.77 -2.36 8.81
C GLU A 54 2.96 -1.05 8.05
N LEU A 55 1.89 -0.54 7.42
CA LEU A 55 1.86 0.79 6.81
C LEU A 55 2.10 1.89 7.85
N GLU A 56 1.56 1.75 9.06
CA GLU A 56 1.78 2.71 10.15
C GLU A 56 3.24 2.72 10.60
N LYS A 57 3.86 1.55 10.75
CA LYS A 57 5.30 1.45 11.05
C LYS A 57 6.14 2.06 9.93
N TRP A 58 5.81 1.76 8.68
CA TRP A 58 6.49 2.34 7.52
C TRP A 58 6.33 3.86 7.52
N ARG A 59 5.13 4.40 7.76
CA ARG A 59 4.83 5.84 7.75
C ARG A 59 5.57 6.59 8.86
N ASN A 60 5.70 6.01 10.05
CA ASN A 60 6.36 6.65 11.19
C ASN A 60 7.83 6.26 11.35
N ARG A 61 8.42 5.56 10.37
CA ARG A 61 9.83 5.16 10.43
C ARG A 61 10.73 6.40 10.48
N PRO A 62 11.89 6.34 11.16
CA PRO A 62 12.83 7.45 11.15
C PRO A 62 13.35 7.70 9.73
N ILE A 63 13.20 8.93 9.26
CA ILE A 63 13.76 9.39 7.98
C ILE A 63 15.10 10.07 8.29
N GLY A 64 16.15 9.62 7.63
CA GLY A 64 17.49 10.21 7.77
C GLY A 64 17.63 11.56 7.05
N ARG A 65 18.88 12.02 6.90
CA ARG A 65 19.14 13.25 6.14
C ARG A 65 18.89 13.02 4.64
N ILE A 66 18.06 13.86 4.04
CA ILE A 66 17.75 13.87 2.61
C ILE A 66 18.57 14.97 1.93
N ASN A 67 19.24 14.65 0.82
CA ASN A 67 20.06 15.62 0.08
C ASN A 67 19.20 16.46 -0.88
N TYR A 68 18.20 15.82 -1.51
CA TYR A 68 17.26 16.44 -2.42
C TYR A 68 15.85 15.95 -2.13
N LEU A 69 14.92 16.90 -1.99
CA LEU A 69 13.51 16.63 -1.71
C LEU A 69 12.66 17.27 -2.80
N GLN A 70 11.79 16.47 -3.40
CA GLN A 70 10.72 16.92 -4.29
C GLN A 70 9.38 16.72 -3.61
N LEU A 71 8.54 17.75 -3.65
CA LEU A 71 7.17 17.70 -3.14
C LEU A 71 6.20 17.81 -4.32
N ASP A 72 5.18 16.97 -4.33
CA ASP A 72 4.07 16.99 -5.29
C ASP A 72 2.73 16.95 -4.54
N ALA A 73 1.67 17.40 -5.20
CA ALA A 73 0.32 17.39 -4.66
C ALA A 73 -0.67 16.99 -5.75
N ARG A 74 -1.45 15.93 -5.51
CA ARG A 74 -2.55 15.50 -6.38
C ARG A 74 -3.88 15.70 -5.71
N TYR A 75 -4.86 16.26 -6.41
CA TYR A 75 -6.18 16.48 -5.85
C TYR A 75 -7.11 15.35 -6.21
N GLU A 76 -7.62 14.67 -5.18
CA GLU A 76 -8.57 13.57 -5.32
C GLU A 76 -9.96 13.98 -4.82
N LYS A 77 -10.99 13.46 -5.47
CA LYS A 77 -12.38 13.67 -5.04
C LYS A 77 -12.73 12.66 -3.95
N VAL A 78 -12.80 13.13 -2.71
CA VAL A 78 -13.04 12.29 -1.54
C VAL A 78 -14.41 12.63 -0.96
N ARG A 79 -15.17 11.60 -0.56
CA ARG A 79 -16.42 11.82 0.18
C ARG A 79 -16.10 11.93 1.67
N GLN A 80 -16.35 13.09 2.25
CA GLN A 80 -16.16 13.39 3.66
C GLN A 80 -17.42 14.08 4.19
N ASP A 81 -17.94 13.61 5.33
CA ASP A 81 -19.16 14.13 5.97
C ASP A 81 -20.36 14.30 5.02
N GLY A 82 -20.52 13.35 4.09
CA GLY A 82 -21.60 13.33 3.10
C GLY A 82 -21.37 14.20 1.85
N MET A 83 -20.34 15.04 1.83
CA MET A 83 -20.00 15.90 0.70
C MET A 83 -18.81 15.35 -0.08
N VAL A 84 -18.73 15.63 -1.39
CA VAL A 84 -17.56 15.29 -2.20
C VAL A 84 -16.64 16.51 -2.27
N LEU A 85 -15.48 16.42 -1.63
CA LEU A 85 -14.49 17.49 -1.52
C LEU A 85 -13.27 17.18 -2.39
N SER A 86 -12.56 18.23 -2.79
CA SER A 86 -11.23 18.11 -3.41
C SER A 86 -10.19 18.08 -2.30
N CYS A 87 -9.60 16.92 -2.04
CA CYS A 87 -8.57 16.77 -1.02
C CYS A 87 -7.21 16.62 -1.69
N ALA A 88 -6.19 17.31 -1.17
CA ALA A 88 -4.82 17.16 -1.65
C ALA A 88 -4.17 15.92 -1.02
N VAL A 89 -3.62 15.06 -1.87
CA VAL A 89 -2.70 13.98 -1.52
C VAL A 89 -1.29 14.51 -1.77
N LEU A 90 -0.54 14.70 -0.69
CA LEU A 90 0.84 15.19 -0.75
C LEU A 90 1.80 14.00 -0.87
N VAL A 91 2.76 14.12 -1.78
CA VAL A 91 3.79 13.12 -2.07
C VAL A 91 5.15 13.79 -1.89
N ALA A 92 6.06 13.15 -1.15
CA ALA A 92 7.38 13.66 -0.82
C ALA A 92 8.46 12.66 -1.26
N THR A 93 9.12 12.92 -2.39
CA THR A 93 10.17 12.04 -2.91
C THR A 93 11.56 12.56 -2.54
N GLY A 94 12.37 11.72 -1.91
CA GLY A 94 13.69 12.09 -1.41
C GLY A 94 14.82 11.25 -1.99
N VAL A 95 15.96 11.88 -2.27
CA VAL A 95 17.22 11.21 -2.60
C VAL A 95 18.16 11.31 -1.39
N TYR A 96 18.63 10.16 -0.93
CA TYR A 96 19.56 10.04 0.20
C TYR A 96 20.82 9.27 -0.23
N GLY A 97 21.88 9.41 0.55
CA GLY A 97 23.17 8.77 0.27
C GLY A 97 24.17 9.67 -0.46
N ARG A 98 25.32 9.10 -0.81
CA ARG A 98 26.41 9.83 -1.46
C ARG A 98 26.28 9.71 -2.97
N TRP A 99 26.67 10.76 -3.67
CA TRP A 99 26.82 10.71 -5.12
C TRP A 99 28.01 9.77 -5.43
N LYS A 100 27.79 8.70 -6.21
CA LYS A 100 28.86 7.81 -6.70
C LYS A 100 29.69 8.49 -7.80
N GLU A 101 30.74 7.83 -8.29
CA GLU A 101 31.54 8.36 -9.41
C GLU A 101 30.96 7.96 -10.79
N ASN A 102 29.91 7.13 -10.84
CA ASN A 102 29.41 6.41 -12.03
C ASN A 102 28.09 6.94 -12.67
N GLY A 103 27.73 8.20 -12.44
CA GLY A 103 26.44 8.82 -12.73
C GLY A 103 25.23 8.55 -11.80
N THR A 104 25.26 7.62 -10.82
CA THR A 104 24.06 7.21 -10.06
C THR A 104 24.02 7.43 -8.54
N TRP A 105 22.83 7.70 -8.00
CA TRP A 105 22.56 7.78 -6.54
C TRP A 105 22.38 6.38 -5.93
N ASP A 106 22.77 6.23 -4.66
CA ASP A 106 22.70 4.94 -3.94
C ASP A 106 21.28 4.42 -3.76
N GLN A 107 20.32 5.29 -3.38
CA GLN A 107 18.92 4.91 -3.18
C GLN A 107 17.97 6.11 -3.34
N CYS A 108 16.86 5.91 -4.05
CA CYS A 108 15.72 6.83 -4.08
C CYS A 108 14.60 6.24 -3.21
N VAL A 109 14.05 7.01 -2.26
CA VAL A 109 12.80 6.63 -1.57
C VAL A 109 11.66 7.45 -2.17
N PHE A 110 10.61 6.77 -2.59
CA PHE A 110 9.33 7.35 -2.92
C PHE A 110 8.48 7.37 -1.63
N GLU A 111 8.05 8.54 -1.18
CA GLU A 111 7.03 8.69 -0.13
C GLU A 111 5.83 9.46 -0.67
#